data_AF-A0A957SFW1-F1
#
_entry.id   AF-A0A957SFW1-F1
#
_cell.length_a   1.000
_cell.length_b   1.000
_cell.length_c   1.000
_cell.angle_alpha   90.00
_cell.angle_beta   90.00
_cell.angle_gamma   90.00
#
_symmetry.space_group_name_H-M   'P 1'
#
loop_
_entity.id
_entity.type
_entity.pdbx_description
1 polymer ?
#
loop_
_entity_poly.entity_id
_entity_poly.type
_entity_poly.pdbx_seq_one_letter_code
_entity_poly.pdbx_strand_id
1 'polypeptide(L)'
;GLLGGQRVVDVRAEDGRIVHVLEEDAHDLTPGQLVPGQIDWPRRFDHMQQHSAQHLLSYVFDTLYDFETVSVHFGAHESTLDLATAEVSAAQLRMAEQTANQLVYDNLPITAYFVDESEIARVPLRRSPKVQGQIRIVEIEQRDYSACGGTHCSRTGELGLIRLTRQERSRGNVRITFLCGWRALQDSIQKHELISQVATIFSTDVESA
;
A
#
# COMPACT_ATOMS: atom_id res chain seq x y z
N GLY A 1 10.21 -11.76 11.43
CA GLY A 1 11.03 -12.66 10.58
C GLY A 1 12.01 -13.40 11.45
N LEU A 2 12.94 -14.17 10.86
CA LEU A 2 13.97 -14.92 11.58
C LEU A 2 15.37 -14.61 11.04
N LEU A 3 16.36 -14.59 11.93
CA LEU A 3 17.79 -14.59 11.60
C LEU A 3 18.47 -15.70 12.41
N GLY A 4 19.03 -16.69 11.73
CA GLY A 4 19.64 -17.85 12.41
C GLY A 4 18.66 -18.63 13.29
N GLY A 5 17.36 -18.59 12.96
CA GLY A 5 16.29 -19.18 13.78
C GLY A 5 15.78 -18.26 14.90
N GLN A 6 16.44 -17.14 15.19
CA GLN A 6 16.00 -16.19 16.21
C GLN A 6 14.98 -15.19 15.67
N ARG A 7 13.96 -14.88 16.48
CA ARG A 7 12.88 -13.97 16.09
C ARG A 7 13.36 -12.52 16.06
N VAL A 8 13.19 -11.89 14.89
CA VAL A 8 13.39 -10.45 14.69
C VAL A 8 12.06 -9.74 14.93
N VAL A 9 12.02 -8.85 15.93
CA VAL A 9 10.82 -8.09 16.33
C VAL A 9 10.76 -6.70 15.72
N ASP A 10 11.91 -6.12 15.35
CA ASP A 10 12.01 -4.80 14.75
C ASP A 10 13.23 -4.70 13.83
N VAL A 11 13.16 -3.83 12.83
CA VAL A 11 14.29 -3.53 11.92
C VAL A 11 14.38 -2.03 11.72
N ARG A 12 15.55 -1.46 12.00
CA ARG A 12 15.79 -0.02 11.99
C ARG A 12 16.96 0.35 11.09
N ALA A 13 16.90 1.54 10.53
CA ALA A 13 18.05 2.17 9.90
C ALA A 13 18.64 3.17 10.90
N GLU A 14 19.86 2.90 11.39
CA GLU A 14 20.57 3.74 12.36
C GLU A 14 22.00 3.96 11.86
N ASP A 15 22.40 5.23 11.70
CA ASP A 15 23.75 5.61 11.23
C ASP A 15 24.23 4.88 9.97
N GLY A 16 23.32 4.70 9.00
CA GLY A 16 23.61 4.00 7.74
C GLY A 16 23.70 2.47 7.86
N ARG A 17 23.36 1.91 9.02
CA ARG A 17 23.32 0.47 9.28
C ARG A 17 21.89 -0.03 9.40
N ILE A 18 21.67 -1.28 9.01
CA ILE A 18 20.42 -1.99 9.25
C ILE A 18 20.53 -2.80 10.53
N VAL A 19 19.85 -2.34 11.58
CA VAL A 19 19.83 -2.96 12.90
C VAL A 19 18.62 -3.89 12.97
N HIS A 20 18.86 -5.16 13.30
CA HIS A 20 17.81 -6.14 13.55
C HIS A 20 17.69 -6.34 15.06
N VAL A 21 16.54 -6.01 15.62
CA VAL A 21 16.25 -6.19 17.04
C VAL A 21 15.69 -7.59 17.22
N LEU A 22 16.39 -8.40 18.01
CA LEU A 22 15.98 -9.77 18.33
C LEU A 22 15.06 -9.77 19.56
N GLU A 23 14.15 -10.74 19.62
CA GLU A 23 13.23 -10.92 20.76
C GLU A 23 13.98 -11.31 22.04
N GLU A 24 15.03 -12.13 21.88
CA GLU A 24 15.92 -12.61 22.93
C GLU A 24 17.36 -12.21 22.61
N ASP A 25 18.24 -12.31 23.61
CA ASP A 25 19.65 -12.00 23.43
C ASP A 25 20.31 -12.95 22.42
N ALA A 26 21.20 -12.38 21.60
CA ALA A 26 21.87 -13.05 20.48
C ALA A 26 22.95 -14.06 20.91
N HIS A 27 22.75 -14.81 22.01
CA HIS A 27 23.78 -15.67 22.61
C HIS A 27 24.29 -16.77 21.67
N ASP A 28 23.46 -17.24 20.74
CA ASP A 28 23.81 -18.27 19.75
C ASP A 28 24.38 -17.71 18.44
N LEU A 29 24.55 -16.38 18.35
CA LEU A 29 25.06 -15.70 17.16
C LEU A 29 26.45 -15.16 17.40
N THR A 30 27.40 -15.56 16.56
CA THR A 30 28.79 -15.08 16.62
C THR A 30 29.07 -14.10 15.47
N PRO A 31 29.78 -12.98 15.69
CA PRO A 31 30.22 -12.11 14.60
C PRO A 31 30.98 -12.87 13.50
N GLY A 32 30.61 -12.64 12.24
CA GLY A 32 31.16 -13.33 11.08
C GLY A 32 30.49 -14.67 10.73
N GLN A 33 29.55 -15.14 11.55
CA GLN A 33 28.76 -16.33 11.27
C GLN A 33 27.80 -16.09 10.09
N LEU A 34 27.76 -17.04 9.15
CA LEU A 34 26.72 -17.09 8.13
C LEU A 34 25.45 -17.67 8.75
N VAL A 35 24.35 -16.92 8.64
CA VAL A 35 23.04 -17.33 9.17
C VAL A 35 21.95 -17.21 8.12
N PRO A 36 20.99 -18.16 8.08
CA PRO A 36 19.82 -18.03 7.22
C PRO A 36 18.93 -16.88 7.70
N GLY A 37 18.44 -16.07 6.77
CA GLY A 37 17.43 -15.04 7.01
C GLY A 37 16.09 -15.42 6.39
N GLN A 38 15.00 -15.27 7.15
CA GLN A 38 13.65 -15.51 6.67
C GLN A 38 12.76 -14.31 6.98
N ILE A 39 12.14 -13.77 5.93
CA ILE A 39 11.14 -12.70 6.08
C ILE A 39 9.80 -13.33 6.47
N ASP A 40 9.06 -12.66 7.35
CA ASP A 40 7.64 -12.95 7.58
C ASP A 40 6.86 -12.56 6.31
N TRP A 41 6.62 -13.57 5.45
CA TRP A 41 6.06 -13.34 4.13
C TRP A 41 4.63 -12.77 4.15
N PRO A 42 3.68 -13.29 4.97
CA PRO A 42 2.37 -12.67 5.11
C PRO A 42 2.43 -11.18 5.44
N ARG A 43 3.26 -10.78 6.42
CA ARG A 43 3.46 -9.36 6.77
C ARG A 43 4.09 -8.57 5.62
N ARG A 44 5.10 -9.15 4.98
CA ARG A 44 5.81 -8.52 3.85
C ARG A 44 4.88 -8.26 2.67
N PHE A 45 4.13 -9.27 2.28
CA PHE A 45 3.22 -9.22 1.15
C PHE A 45 2.06 -8.25 1.41
N ASP A 46 1.49 -8.27 2.62
CA ASP A 46 0.49 -7.28 3.03
C ASP A 46 1.00 -5.84 2.86
N HIS A 47 2.19 -5.53 3.36
CA HIS A 47 2.78 -4.19 3.18
C HIS A 47 3.03 -3.85 1.70
N MET A 48 3.44 -4.83 0.88
CA MET A 48 3.60 -4.63 -0.57
C MET A 48 2.27 -4.32 -1.25
N GLN A 49 1.18 -5.00 -0.86
CA GLN A 49 -0.16 -4.73 -1.35
C GLN A 49 -0.58 -3.30 -0.99
N GLN A 50 -0.45 -2.89 0.28
CA GLN A 50 -0.87 -1.56 0.72
C GLN A 50 -0.11 -0.45 -0.02
N HIS A 51 1.20 -0.62 -0.19
CA HIS A 51 2.04 0.36 -0.87
C HIS A 51 1.71 0.45 -2.37
N SER A 52 1.54 -0.69 -3.04
CA SER A 52 1.20 -0.73 -4.47
C SER A 52 -0.20 -0.18 -4.72
N ALA A 53 -1.18 -0.50 -3.86
CA ALA A 53 -2.53 0.04 -3.94
C ALA A 53 -2.54 1.56 -3.73
N GLN A 54 -1.71 2.09 -2.83
CA GLN A 54 -1.56 3.53 -2.69
C GLN A 54 -1.07 4.18 -4.00
N HIS A 55 -0.04 3.64 -4.65
CA HIS A 55 0.44 4.18 -5.93
C HIS A 55 -0.64 4.16 -7.01
N LEU A 56 -1.40 3.06 -7.09
CA LEU A 56 -2.49 2.92 -8.03
C LEU A 56 -3.61 3.93 -7.76
N LEU A 57 -4.02 4.08 -6.50
CA LEU A 57 -5.04 5.06 -6.10
C LEU A 57 -4.60 6.49 -6.36
N SER A 58 -3.34 6.84 -6.04
CA SER A 58 -2.79 8.16 -6.36
C SER A 58 -2.82 8.45 -7.86
N TYR A 59 -2.50 7.45 -8.70
CA TYR A 59 -2.58 7.61 -10.16
C TYR A 59 -4.03 7.83 -10.61
N VAL A 60 -4.98 7.06 -10.08
CA VAL A 60 -6.39 7.18 -10.46
C VAL A 60 -6.97 8.52 -10.06
N PHE A 61 -6.74 8.98 -8.82
CA PHE A 61 -7.26 10.27 -8.35
C PHE A 61 -6.65 11.46 -9.09
N ASP A 62 -5.35 11.41 -9.37
CA ASP A 62 -4.64 12.42 -10.16
C ASP A 62 -5.16 12.46 -11.60
N THR A 63 -5.24 11.31 -12.27
CA THR A 63 -5.66 11.22 -13.68
C THR A 63 -7.12 11.62 -13.90
N LEU A 64 -8.02 11.23 -13.00
CA LEU A 64 -9.45 11.51 -13.18
C LEU A 64 -9.84 12.92 -12.75
N TYR A 65 -9.16 13.48 -11.74
CA TYR A 65 -9.65 14.67 -11.04
C TYR A 65 -8.58 15.71 -10.66
N ASP A 66 -7.32 15.51 -11.04
CA ASP A 66 -6.19 16.37 -10.64
C ASP A 66 -6.02 16.45 -9.11
N PHE A 67 -6.38 15.36 -8.41
CA PHE A 67 -6.30 15.27 -6.95
C PHE A 67 -4.94 14.73 -6.51
N GLU A 68 -4.00 15.64 -6.29
CA GLU A 68 -2.64 15.31 -5.86
C GLU A 68 -2.61 14.66 -4.45
N THR A 69 -1.86 13.57 -4.27
CA THR A 69 -1.77 12.88 -2.96
C THR A 69 -0.77 13.54 -2.01
N VAL A 70 -1.17 14.45 -1.13
CA VAL A 70 -0.31 15.19 -0.19
C VAL A 70 0.45 14.31 0.80
N SER A 71 -0.21 13.31 1.40
CA SER A 71 0.42 12.45 2.41
C SER A 71 -0.15 11.03 2.37
N VAL A 72 0.59 10.07 2.91
CA VAL A 72 0.19 8.67 3.00
C VAL A 72 0.56 8.13 4.37
N HIS A 73 -0.27 7.22 4.90
CA HIS A 73 0.01 6.50 6.13
C HIS A 73 -0.38 5.04 5.98
N PHE A 74 0.55 4.14 6.33
CA PHE A 74 0.33 2.70 6.33
C PHE A 74 0.16 2.23 7.77
N GLY A 75 -1.08 2.15 8.22
CA GLY A 75 -1.41 1.64 9.55
C GLY A 75 -1.38 0.11 9.60
N ALA A 76 -1.46 -0.44 10.81
CA ALA A 76 -1.49 -1.88 11.04
C ALA A 76 -2.76 -2.54 10.47
N HIS A 77 -3.89 -1.83 10.47
CA HIS A 77 -5.19 -2.36 10.04
C HIS A 77 -5.72 -1.65 8.79
N GLU A 78 -5.52 -0.35 8.67
CA GLU A 78 -5.97 0.45 7.53
C GLU A 78 -4.86 1.37 7.02
N SER A 79 -4.95 1.74 5.74
CA SER A 79 -4.06 2.70 5.12
C SER A 79 -4.84 3.94 4.74
N THR A 80 -4.17 5.10 4.71
CA THR A 80 -4.79 6.36 4.32
C THR A 80 -3.92 7.11 3.31
N LEU A 81 -4.59 7.88 2.47
CA LEU A 81 -3.96 8.87 1.61
C LEU A 81 -4.74 10.18 1.69
N ASP A 82 -4.03 11.30 1.80
CA ASP A 82 -4.60 12.63 1.85
C ASP A 82 -4.51 13.27 0.46
N LEU A 83 -5.63 13.71 -0.08
CA LEU A 83 -5.77 14.36 -1.39
C LEU A 83 -5.86 15.88 -1.25
N ALA A 84 -5.14 16.61 -2.10
CA ALA A 84 -5.06 18.07 -2.16
C ALA A 84 -6.36 18.70 -2.71
N THR A 85 -7.48 18.47 -2.04
CA THR A 85 -8.80 18.97 -2.42
C THR A 85 -9.64 19.27 -1.18
N ALA A 86 -10.56 20.22 -1.31
CA ALA A 86 -11.50 20.55 -0.24
C ALA A 86 -12.62 19.51 -0.08
N GLU A 87 -12.94 18.79 -1.16
CA GLU A 87 -13.99 17.78 -1.19
C GLU A 87 -13.76 16.72 -2.27
N VAL A 88 -14.27 15.52 -1.99
CA VAL A 88 -14.43 14.44 -2.95
C VAL A 88 -15.89 14.00 -2.85
N SER A 89 -16.61 14.04 -3.96
CA SER A 89 -18.01 13.61 -4.01
C SER A 89 -18.11 12.09 -3.96
N ALA A 90 -19.27 11.58 -3.53
CA ALA A 90 -19.53 10.14 -3.51
C ALA A 90 -19.44 9.50 -4.92
N ALA A 91 -19.76 10.25 -5.98
CA ALA A 91 -19.61 9.78 -7.35
C ALA A 91 -18.13 9.65 -7.75
N GLN A 92 -17.30 10.62 -7.39
CA GLN A 92 -15.86 10.58 -7.63
C GLN A 92 -15.19 9.43 -6.88
N LEU A 93 -15.56 9.20 -5.62
CA LEU A 93 -15.06 8.06 -4.84
C LEU A 93 -15.40 6.73 -5.51
N ARG A 94 -16.68 6.52 -5.86
CA ARG A 94 -17.11 5.27 -6.51
C ARG A 94 -16.38 5.04 -7.82
N MET A 95 -16.22 6.10 -8.62
CA MET A 95 -15.53 5.97 -9.88
C MET A 95 -14.03 5.68 -9.69
N ALA A 96 -13.36 6.37 -8.76
CA ALA A 96 -11.97 6.10 -8.46
C ALA A 96 -11.75 4.66 -7.96
N GLU A 97 -12.61 4.17 -7.08
CA GLU A 97 -12.55 2.78 -6.60
C GLU A 97 -12.75 1.77 -7.73
N GLN A 98 -13.76 1.98 -8.58
CA GLN A 98 -14.03 1.10 -9.71
C GLN A 98 -12.88 1.11 -10.72
N THR A 99 -12.34 2.28 -11.07
CA THR A 99 -11.18 2.40 -11.97
C THR A 99 -9.96 1.71 -11.38
N ALA A 100 -9.68 1.89 -10.09
CA ALA A 100 -8.55 1.22 -9.43
C ALA A 100 -8.71 -0.31 -9.48
N ASN A 101 -9.90 -0.84 -9.18
CA ASN A 101 -10.14 -2.28 -9.28
C ASN A 101 -10.09 -2.79 -10.74
N GLN A 102 -10.53 -2.01 -11.73
CA GLN A 102 -10.36 -2.37 -13.13
C GLN A 102 -8.88 -2.58 -13.47
N LEU A 103 -8.00 -1.67 -13.02
CA LEU A 103 -6.55 -1.80 -13.23
C LEU A 103 -5.95 -2.99 -12.46
N VAL A 104 -6.55 -3.41 -11.33
CA VAL A 104 -6.20 -4.68 -10.67
C VAL A 104 -6.55 -5.87 -11.57
N TYR A 105 -7.76 -5.90 -12.14
CA TYR A 105 -8.19 -6.97 -13.05
C TYR A 105 -7.38 -7.02 -14.34
N ASP A 106 -6.90 -5.88 -14.83
CA ASP A 106 -6.01 -5.80 -15.99
C ASP A 106 -4.62 -6.43 -15.71
N ASN A 107 -4.27 -6.67 -14.43
CA ASN A 107 -3.06 -7.37 -13.98
C ASN A 107 -1.75 -6.83 -14.59
N LEU A 108 -1.64 -5.52 -14.60
CA LEU A 108 -0.56 -4.73 -15.18
C LEU A 108 0.77 -5.01 -14.48
N PRO A 109 1.89 -5.07 -15.21
CA PRO A 109 3.21 -5.21 -14.61
C PRO A 109 3.58 -3.99 -13.76
N ILE A 110 4.22 -4.27 -12.61
CA ILE A 110 4.83 -3.28 -11.74
C ILE A 110 6.34 -3.55 -11.74
N THR A 111 7.13 -2.60 -12.24
CA THR A 111 8.58 -2.74 -12.36
C THR A 111 9.29 -1.73 -11.49
N ALA A 112 10.44 -2.13 -10.95
CA ALA A 112 11.32 -1.23 -10.22
C ALA A 112 12.72 -1.22 -10.84
N TYR A 113 13.22 -0.03 -11.12
CA TYR A 113 14.54 0.19 -11.70
C TYR A 113 15.17 1.46 -11.13
N PHE A 114 16.46 1.63 -11.37
CA PHE A 114 17.20 2.80 -10.94
C PHE A 114 17.51 3.69 -12.15
N VAL A 115 17.40 5.00 -11.97
CA VAL A 115 17.79 6.01 -12.95
C VAL A 115 18.79 6.95 -12.30
N ASP A 116 19.71 7.48 -13.11
CA ASP A 116 20.59 8.55 -12.66
C ASP A 116 19.82 9.88 -12.56
N GLU A 117 20.25 10.74 -11.64
CA GLU A 117 19.65 12.07 -11.44
C GLU A 117 19.62 12.91 -12.71
N SER A 118 20.59 12.74 -13.61
CA SER A 118 20.63 13.43 -14.91
C SER A 118 19.53 12.97 -15.89
N GLU A 119 18.97 11.78 -15.69
CA GLU A 119 17.93 11.20 -16.55
C GLU A 119 16.52 11.40 -16.00
N ILE A 120 16.39 11.88 -14.76
CA ILE A 120 15.12 11.98 -14.06
C ILE A 120 14.09 12.86 -14.78
N ALA A 121 14.56 13.92 -15.46
CA ALA A 121 13.72 14.84 -16.20
C ALA A 121 13.04 14.20 -17.43
N ARG A 122 13.48 13.00 -17.84
CA ARG A 122 12.88 12.21 -18.93
C ARG A 122 11.82 11.23 -18.44
N VAL A 123 11.74 10.99 -17.13
CA VAL A 123 10.73 10.11 -16.53
C VAL A 123 9.50 10.95 -16.22
N PRO A 124 8.28 10.55 -16.67
CA PRO A 124 7.05 11.30 -16.44
C PRO A 124 6.55 11.08 -14.99
N LEU A 125 7.35 11.51 -14.02
CA LEU A 125 7.03 11.39 -12.61
C LEU A 125 5.83 12.26 -12.24
N ARG A 126 4.92 11.72 -11.43
CA ARG A 126 3.87 12.53 -10.80
C ARG A 126 4.43 13.63 -9.90
N ARG A 127 5.61 13.39 -9.30
CA ARG A 127 6.27 14.31 -8.37
C ARG A 127 7.77 14.26 -8.49
N SER A 128 8.39 15.42 -8.31
CA SER A 128 9.84 15.54 -8.21
C SER A 128 10.38 14.71 -7.03
N PRO A 129 11.47 13.95 -7.23
CA PRO A 129 12.09 13.20 -6.14
C PRO A 129 12.65 14.13 -5.06
N LYS A 130 12.68 13.65 -3.83
CA LYS A 130 13.29 14.34 -2.68
C LYS A 130 14.71 13.87 -2.35
N VAL A 131 15.20 12.87 -3.10
CA VAL A 131 16.51 12.25 -2.92
C VAL A 131 17.38 12.54 -4.13
N GLN A 132 18.69 12.58 -3.90
CA GLN A 132 19.71 12.85 -4.92
C GLN A 132 20.48 11.56 -5.26
N GLY A 133 21.23 11.59 -6.38
CA GLY A 133 22.04 10.48 -6.84
C GLY A 133 21.21 9.45 -7.61
N GLN A 134 21.36 8.16 -7.25
CA GLN A 134 20.66 7.09 -7.95
C GLN A 134 19.22 6.97 -7.41
N ILE A 135 18.23 7.23 -8.27
CA ILE A 135 16.83 7.33 -7.89
C ILE A 135 16.09 6.05 -8.29
N ARG A 136 15.46 5.39 -7.32
CA ARG A 136 14.63 4.21 -7.59
C ARG A 136 13.25 4.61 -8.09
N ILE A 137 12.90 4.18 -9.29
CA ILE A 137 11.59 4.36 -9.90
C ILE A 137 10.77 3.10 -9.74
N VAL A 138 9.52 3.27 -9.37
CA VAL A 138 8.47 2.25 -9.44
C VAL A 138 7.49 2.68 -10.50
N GLU A 139 7.30 1.82 -11.49
CA GLU A 139 6.46 2.06 -12.66
C GLU A 139 5.32 1.03 -12.71
N ILE A 140 4.10 1.49 -12.98
CA ILE A 140 2.93 0.65 -13.27
C ILE A 140 2.63 0.80 -14.75
N GLU A 141 3.07 -0.16 -15.57
CA GLU A 141 2.88 -0.25 -17.04
C GLU A 141 2.59 1.09 -17.75
N GLN A 142 3.57 2.00 -17.74
CA GLN A 142 3.49 3.31 -18.39
C GLN A 142 2.34 4.25 -17.94
N ARG A 143 1.64 3.92 -16.86
CA ARG A 143 0.55 4.71 -16.27
C ARG A 143 1.04 5.54 -15.09
N ASP A 144 1.66 4.89 -14.10
CA ASP A 144 2.27 5.58 -12.95
C ASP A 144 3.78 5.45 -13.00
N TYR A 145 4.47 6.54 -12.68
CA TYR A 145 5.92 6.58 -12.45
C TYR A 145 6.18 7.36 -11.17
N SER A 146 6.83 6.71 -10.22
CA SER A 146 7.04 7.27 -8.89
C SER A 146 8.42 6.97 -8.34
N ALA A 147 9.11 7.99 -7.85
CA ALA A 147 10.34 7.82 -7.10
C ALA A 147 10.03 7.25 -5.71
N CYS A 148 10.28 5.96 -5.52
CA CYS A 148 9.90 5.24 -4.30
C CYS A 148 10.94 4.19 -3.90
N GLY A 149 11.43 4.28 -2.66
CA GLY A 149 12.29 3.28 -2.03
C GLY A 149 11.52 2.13 -1.37
N GLY A 150 10.19 2.17 -1.43
CA GLY A 150 9.30 1.19 -0.87
C GLY A 150 9.27 -0.13 -1.62
N THR A 151 8.45 -1.04 -1.14
CA THR A 151 8.42 -2.42 -1.62
C THR A 151 7.07 -2.72 -2.18
N HIS A 152 7.04 -3.29 -3.38
CA HIS A 152 5.85 -3.34 -4.21
C HIS A 152 5.61 -4.75 -4.72
N CYS A 153 4.35 -5.02 -5.01
CA CYS A 153 3.90 -6.16 -5.79
C CYS A 153 4.54 -6.16 -7.18
N SER A 154 4.58 -7.32 -7.83
CA SER A 154 5.10 -7.46 -9.19
C SER A 154 4.06 -7.12 -10.25
N ARG A 155 2.77 -7.18 -9.89
CA ARG A 155 1.64 -6.86 -10.76
C ARG A 155 0.48 -6.26 -9.97
N THR A 156 -0.39 -5.50 -10.64
CA THR A 156 -1.59 -4.93 -10.01
C THR A 156 -2.59 -5.98 -9.56
N GLY A 157 -2.63 -7.16 -10.20
CA GLY A 157 -3.52 -8.26 -9.80
C GLY A 157 -3.22 -8.81 -8.41
N GLU A 158 -1.97 -8.66 -7.93
CA GLU A 158 -1.56 -9.09 -6.59
C GLU A 158 -2.15 -8.21 -5.47
N LEU A 159 -2.67 -7.01 -5.80
CA LEU A 159 -3.29 -6.11 -4.82
C LEU A 159 -4.64 -6.65 -4.33
N GLY A 160 -5.30 -7.51 -5.12
CA GLY A 160 -6.65 -7.98 -4.83
C GLY A 160 -7.68 -6.84 -4.77
N LEU A 161 -8.81 -7.08 -4.09
CA LEU A 161 -9.86 -6.08 -3.91
C LEU A 161 -9.29 -4.82 -3.27
N ILE A 162 -9.59 -3.65 -3.83
CA ILE A 162 -9.35 -2.34 -3.21
C ILE A 162 -10.71 -1.77 -2.78
N ARG A 163 -10.80 -1.34 -1.51
CA ARG A 163 -12.02 -0.77 -0.93
C ARG A 163 -11.72 0.57 -0.27
N LEU A 164 -12.45 1.62 -0.65
CA LEU A 164 -12.43 2.92 0.02
C LEU A 164 -13.49 2.93 1.13
N THR A 165 -13.05 2.86 2.38
CA THR A 165 -13.94 2.58 3.52
C THR A 165 -14.44 3.84 4.23
N ARG A 166 -13.67 4.93 4.16
CA ARG A 166 -13.97 6.17 4.89
C ARG A 166 -13.35 7.38 4.20
N GLN A 167 -14.04 8.50 4.32
CA GLN A 167 -13.57 9.81 3.86
C GLN A 167 -13.73 10.83 4.98
N GLU A 168 -12.71 11.67 5.20
CA GLU A 168 -12.72 12.72 6.21
C GLU A 168 -12.02 14.00 5.75
N ARG A 169 -12.37 15.14 6.34
CA ARG A 169 -11.61 16.39 6.15
C ARG A 169 -10.33 16.34 6.99
N SER A 170 -9.20 16.68 6.39
CA SER A 170 -7.87 16.68 7.03
C SER A 170 -7.13 17.99 6.72
N ARG A 171 -7.26 19.00 7.58
CA ARG A 171 -6.52 20.28 7.50
C ARG A 171 -6.52 20.95 6.10
N GLY A 172 -7.69 21.01 5.45
CA GLY A 172 -7.84 21.59 4.10
C GLY A 172 -7.72 20.58 2.96
N ASN A 173 -7.35 19.34 3.27
CA ASN A 173 -7.33 18.19 2.36
C ASN A 173 -8.50 17.24 2.64
N VAL A 174 -8.66 16.22 1.79
CA VAL A 174 -9.54 15.07 2.04
C VAL A 174 -8.71 13.83 2.29
N ARG A 175 -8.89 13.20 3.44
CA ARG A 175 -8.31 11.90 3.79
C ARG A 175 -9.23 10.78 3.31
N ILE A 176 -8.68 9.87 2.53
CA ILE A 176 -9.34 8.62 2.14
C ILE A 176 -8.69 7.47 2.90
N THR A 177 -9.49 6.70 3.62
CA THR A 177 -9.08 5.41 4.18
C THR A 177 -9.39 4.31 3.16
N PHE A 178 -8.42 3.43 2.95
CA PHE A 178 -8.58 2.29 2.07
C PHE A 178 -8.03 1.01 2.70
N LEU A 179 -8.60 -0.10 2.24
CA LEU A 179 -8.12 -1.45 2.47
C LEU A 179 -7.82 -2.08 1.11
N CYS A 180 -6.79 -2.93 1.03
CA CYS A 180 -6.61 -3.79 -0.12
C CYS A 180 -6.17 -5.21 0.26
N GLY A 181 -6.24 -6.12 -0.70
CA GLY A 181 -5.76 -7.48 -0.58
C GLY A 181 -6.46 -8.25 0.53
N TRP A 182 -5.68 -8.92 1.37
CA TRP A 182 -6.22 -9.70 2.48
C TRP A 182 -7.01 -8.84 3.47
N ARG A 183 -6.61 -7.58 3.71
CA ARG A 183 -7.33 -6.68 4.62
C ARG A 183 -8.75 -6.39 4.13
N ALA A 184 -8.90 -6.11 2.84
CA ALA A 184 -10.21 -5.86 2.24
C ALA A 184 -11.08 -7.11 2.21
N LEU A 185 -10.50 -8.28 1.95
CA LEU A 185 -11.22 -9.55 1.99
C LEU A 185 -11.75 -9.86 3.41
N GLN A 186 -10.91 -9.72 4.43
CA GLN A 186 -11.32 -9.97 5.82
C GLN A 186 -12.41 -8.98 6.28
N ASP A 187 -12.29 -7.71 5.91
CA ASP A 187 -13.34 -6.71 6.17
C ASP A 187 -14.67 -7.09 5.49
N SER A 188 -14.63 -7.58 4.25
CA SER A 188 -15.83 -8.03 3.54
C SER A 188 -16.46 -9.26 4.19
N ILE A 189 -15.66 -10.23 4.65
CA ILE A 189 -16.16 -11.43 5.35
C ILE A 189 -16.84 -11.02 6.65
N GLN A 190 -16.18 -10.21 7.48
CA GLN A 190 -16.72 -9.77 8.76
C GLN A 190 -18.02 -8.98 8.60
N LYS A 191 -18.09 -8.09 7.59
CA LYS A 191 -19.31 -7.33 7.29
C LYS A 191 -20.44 -8.24 6.82
N HIS A 192 -20.16 -9.22 5.98
CA HIS A 192 -21.18 -10.17 5.52
C HIS A 192 -21.73 -11.03 6.67
N GLU A 193 -20.87 -11.49 7.58
CA GLU A 193 -21.29 -12.21 8.79
C GLU A 193 -22.19 -11.35 9.67
N LEU A 194 -21.80 -10.09 9.91
CA LEU A 194 -22.60 -9.16 10.72
C LEU A 194 -23.96 -8.87 10.09
N ILE A 195 -24.01 -8.63 8.78
CA ILE A 195 -25.26 -8.38 8.05
C ILE A 195 -26.18 -9.61 8.12
N SER A 196 -25.63 -10.81 7.94
CA SER A 196 -26.38 -12.07 8.04
C SER A 196 -26.94 -12.31 9.45
N GLN A 197 -26.17 -11.98 10.49
CA GLN A 197 -26.63 -12.06 11.88
C GLN A 197 -27.78 -11.07 12.14
N VAL A 198 -27.66 -9.84 11.65
CA VAL A 198 -28.71 -8.82 11.78
C VAL A 198 -29.98 -9.26 11.04
N ALA A 199 -29.87 -9.75 9.80
CA ALA A 199 -31.01 -10.26 9.04
C ALA A 199 -31.74 -11.40 9.77
N THR A 200 -30.98 -12.31 10.39
CA THR A 200 -31.52 -13.38 11.24
C THR A 200 -32.33 -12.85 12.42
N ILE A 201 -31.81 -11.83 13.12
CA ILE A 201 -32.50 -11.21 14.28
C ILE A 201 -33.85 -10.61 13.86
N PHE A 202 -33.92 -9.99 12.68
CA PHE A 202 -35.14 -9.37 12.17
C PHE A 202 -36.02 -10.33 11.36
N SER A 203 -35.63 -11.60 11.19
CA SER A 203 -36.32 -12.58 10.33
C SER A 203 -36.53 -12.07 8.90
N THR A 204 -35.54 -11.35 8.36
CA THR A 204 -35.52 -10.84 6.99
C THR A 204 -34.40 -11.51 6.20
N ASP A 205 -34.42 -11.37 4.87
CA ASP A 205 -33.32 -11.77 4.01
C ASP A 205 -32.37 -10.58 3.74
N VAL A 206 -31.08 -10.87 3.59
CA VAL A 206 -30.01 -9.91 3.30
C VAL A 206 -30.23 -9.23 1.95
N GLU A 207 -30.86 -9.92 0.99
CA GLU A 207 -31.12 -9.42 -0.37
C GLU A 207 -32.45 -8.65 -0.52
N SER A 208 -33.22 -8.46 0.57
CA SER A 208 -34.57 -7.87 0.52
C SER A 208 -34.62 -6.33 0.40
N ALA A 209 -33.56 -5.66 -0.03
CA ALA A 209 -33.45 -4.19 -0.04
C ALA A 209 -33.72 -3.56 -1.41
#